data_AF-A0A957X8E0-F1
#
_entry.id   AF-A0A957X8E0-F1
#
_cell.length_a   1.000
_cell.length_b   1.000
_cell.length_c   1.000
_cell.angle_alpha   90.00
_cell.angle_beta   90.00
_cell.angle_gamma   90.00
#
_symmetry.space_group_name_H-M   'P 1'
#
loop_
_entity.id
_entity.type
_entity.pdbx_description
1 polymer ?
#
loop_
_entity_poly.entity_id
_entity_poly.type
_entity_poly.pdbx_seq_one_letter_code
_entity_poly.pdbx_strand_id
1 'polypeptide(L)'
;MSVSQIFSDRSHRAAPTPFLAWVHVERAFYGLLVLIGAGLRLGWLRVEPLNSLEAGQAWSAWLAVNGSGNSGPAPDSPLLYSVQTLLFWLLGPGDAIARVVPALCGVGVIALLWYWRAWLGQITTLLAALLVTVDPWLTASSRLADSAMLALFLALLTITGLLQMAAQTANQPDVPVSAGWRTTTALSLGLLLISGPQAWSWLVVVALFAWLCLPRASIQLWLRDGGWWTLVAAAAVLGATGWLARPEGLGAISTSFTVWLQQITGSGVTEPYTLSWLGWRLLLEEPLLL
;
A
#
# COMPACT_ATOMS: atom_id res chain seq x y z
N MET A 1 -14.77 55.87 40.39
CA MET A 1 -14.81 54.39 40.28
C MET A 1 -13.75 53.97 39.27
N SER A 2 -12.79 53.16 39.72
CA SER A 2 -11.53 52.84 39.03
C SER A 2 -11.68 51.73 37.99
N VAL A 3 -11.01 51.89 36.84
CA VAL A 3 -10.89 50.96 35.69
C VAL A 3 -10.31 49.58 36.09
N SER A 4 -9.75 49.44 37.28
CA SER A 4 -9.10 48.23 37.78
C SER A 4 -10.04 47.05 38.12
N GLN A 5 -11.37 47.24 38.15
CA GLN A 5 -12.31 46.15 38.46
C GLN A 5 -12.88 45.41 37.24
N ILE A 6 -12.61 45.86 36.02
CA ILE A 6 -13.10 45.18 34.79
C ILE A 6 -12.22 43.97 34.40
N PHE A 7 -10.99 43.89 34.91
CA PHE A 7 -10.02 42.88 34.51
C PHE A 7 -9.94 41.63 35.41
N SER A 8 -10.64 41.58 36.55
CA SER A 8 -10.42 40.49 37.53
C SER A 8 -11.39 39.30 37.44
N ASP A 9 -12.37 39.30 36.53
CA ASP A 9 -13.39 38.22 36.47
C ASP A 9 -13.42 37.43 35.14
N ARG A 10 -12.37 37.56 34.32
CA ARG A 10 -12.16 36.72 33.14
C ARG A 10 -11.13 35.61 33.37
N SER A 11 -11.10 35.03 34.56
CA SER A 11 -10.60 33.65 34.70
C SER A 11 -11.68 32.67 34.20
N HIS A 12 -12.11 32.87 32.96
CA HIS A 12 -12.79 31.83 32.22
C HIS A 12 -11.77 30.71 32.03
N ARG A 13 -11.94 29.62 32.78
CA ARG A 13 -11.46 28.32 32.34
C ARG A 13 -11.95 28.18 30.90
N ALA A 14 -11.03 28.26 29.93
CA ALA A 14 -11.35 28.02 28.54
C ALA A 14 -11.85 26.58 28.46
N ALA A 15 -13.17 26.40 28.48
CA ALA A 15 -13.77 25.15 28.06
C ALA A 15 -13.23 24.89 26.64
N PRO A 16 -12.71 23.69 26.34
CA PRO A 16 -12.25 23.38 24.99
C PRO A 16 -13.40 23.72 24.03
N THR A 17 -13.13 24.56 23.05
CA THR A 17 -14.11 24.90 22.03
C THR A 17 -14.64 23.59 21.41
N PRO A 18 -15.94 23.50 21.08
CA PRO A 18 -16.55 22.25 20.61
C PRO A 18 -15.81 21.65 19.40
N PHE A 19 -15.16 22.50 18.58
CA PHE A 19 -14.32 22.10 17.47
C PHE A 19 -13.06 21.31 17.88
N LEU A 20 -12.33 21.75 18.91
CA LEU A 20 -11.14 21.03 19.38
C LEU A 20 -11.54 19.67 19.97
N ALA A 21 -12.60 19.63 20.78
CA ALA A 21 -13.15 18.39 21.31
C ALA A 21 -13.57 17.43 20.18
N TRP A 22 -14.21 17.95 19.14
CA TRP A 22 -14.63 17.17 17.97
C TRP A 22 -13.44 16.60 17.18
N VAL A 23 -12.37 17.38 16.96
CA VAL A 23 -11.13 16.88 16.33
C VAL A 23 -10.46 15.78 17.16
N HIS A 24 -10.50 15.89 18.51
CA HIS A 24 -10.00 14.83 19.38
C HIS A 24 -10.83 13.56 19.28
N VAL A 25 -12.16 13.67 19.20
CA VAL A 25 -13.07 12.52 19.02
C VAL A 25 -12.85 11.85 17.66
N GLU A 26 -12.73 12.63 16.59
CA GLU A 26 -12.48 12.09 15.25
C GLU A 26 -11.16 11.31 15.18
N ARG A 27 -10.08 11.87 15.74
CA ARG A 27 -8.79 11.19 15.85
C ARG A 27 -8.87 9.92 16.68
N ALA A 28 -9.61 9.95 17.79
CA ALA A 28 -9.81 8.79 18.64
C ALA A 28 -10.59 7.69 17.91
N PHE A 29 -11.63 8.06 17.17
CA PHE A 29 -12.44 7.12 16.39
C PHE A 29 -11.64 6.51 15.25
N TYR A 30 -10.85 7.31 14.55
CA TYR A 30 -9.95 6.83 13.51
C TYR A 30 -8.88 5.88 14.09
N GLY A 31 -8.28 6.24 15.22
CA GLY A 31 -7.36 5.37 15.95
C GLY A 31 -8.02 4.04 16.36
N LEU A 32 -9.28 4.09 16.81
CA LEU A 32 -10.07 2.90 17.12
C LEU A 32 -10.29 2.03 15.87
N LEU A 33 -10.59 2.61 14.70
CA LEU A 33 -10.74 1.87 13.45
C LEU A 33 -9.44 1.17 13.04
N VAL A 34 -8.30 1.85 13.17
CA VAL A 34 -6.98 1.23 12.93
C VAL A 34 -6.75 0.06 13.89
N LEU A 35 -7.10 0.20 15.17
CA LEU A 35 -6.97 -0.87 16.16
C LEU A 35 -7.91 -2.05 15.90
N ILE A 36 -9.17 -1.79 15.52
CA ILE A 36 -10.12 -2.83 15.11
C ILE A 36 -9.60 -3.55 13.86
N GLY A 37 -9.16 -2.79 12.85
CA GLY A 37 -8.57 -3.34 11.63
C GLY A 37 -7.34 -4.19 11.93
N ALA A 38 -6.50 -3.77 12.87
CA ALA A 38 -5.36 -4.55 13.36
C ALA A 38 -5.83 -5.82 14.05
N GLY A 39 -6.83 -5.78 14.94
CA GLY A 39 -7.39 -6.96 15.58
C GLY A 39 -7.95 -7.98 14.57
N LEU A 40 -8.68 -7.52 13.56
CA LEU A 40 -9.26 -8.38 12.52
C LEU A 40 -8.21 -9.01 11.60
N ARG A 41 -7.12 -8.31 11.32
CA ARG A 41 -6.10 -8.75 10.35
C ARG A 41 -4.93 -9.49 11.02
N LEU A 42 -4.54 -9.08 12.22
CA LEU A 42 -3.47 -9.67 13.04
C LEU A 42 -3.97 -10.72 14.06
N GLY A 43 -5.28 -10.83 14.25
CA GLY A 43 -5.85 -11.87 15.12
C GLY A 43 -5.81 -13.25 14.48
N TRP A 44 -5.41 -14.28 15.25
CA TRP A 44 -5.55 -15.69 14.87
C TRP A 44 -4.92 -16.11 13.51
N LEU A 45 -3.80 -15.52 13.07
CA LEU A 45 -3.17 -15.93 11.79
C LEU A 45 -2.64 -17.36 11.77
N ARG A 46 -2.38 -17.97 12.94
CA ARG A 46 -1.87 -19.34 13.07
C ARG A 46 -2.95 -20.43 12.98
N VAL A 47 -4.22 -20.06 12.98
CA VAL A 47 -5.29 -21.04 13.17
C VAL A 47 -5.48 -21.94 11.94
N GLU A 48 -5.35 -21.36 10.75
CA GLU A 48 -5.50 -22.10 9.49
C GLU A 48 -4.12 -22.37 8.88
N PRO A 49 -3.82 -23.61 8.42
CA PRO A 49 -2.61 -23.88 7.66
C PRO A 49 -2.53 -23.05 6.37
N LEU A 50 -1.33 -22.96 5.78
CA LEU A 50 -1.15 -22.29 4.48
C LEU A 50 -1.86 -23.07 3.38
N ASN A 51 -2.64 -22.37 2.56
CA ASN A 51 -3.18 -22.97 1.34
C ASN A 51 -2.07 -23.17 0.30
N SER A 52 -2.36 -23.84 -0.82
CA SER A 52 -1.37 -24.14 -1.86
C SER A 52 -0.72 -22.89 -2.49
N LEU A 53 -1.48 -21.81 -2.66
CA LEU A 53 -0.99 -20.55 -3.22
C LEU A 53 -0.04 -19.83 -2.25
N GLU A 54 -0.45 -19.73 -0.98
CA GLU A 54 0.34 -19.15 0.10
C GLU A 54 1.63 -19.95 0.35
N ALA A 55 1.52 -21.28 0.37
CA ALA A 55 2.65 -22.17 0.49
C ALA A 55 3.62 -21.98 -0.68
N GLY A 56 3.12 -21.80 -1.91
CA GLY A 56 3.96 -21.51 -3.09
C GLY A 56 4.86 -20.27 -2.89
N GLN A 57 4.33 -19.21 -2.30
CA GLN A 57 5.11 -17.98 -2.03
C GLN A 57 6.07 -18.15 -0.84
N ALA A 58 5.60 -18.75 0.26
CA ALA A 58 6.40 -18.90 1.48
C ALA A 58 7.50 -19.98 1.38
N TRP A 59 7.31 -21.00 0.53
CA TRP A 59 8.20 -22.15 0.39
C TRP A 59 9.62 -21.75 -0.05
N SER A 60 9.73 -20.88 -1.05
CA SER A 60 11.02 -20.41 -1.55
C SER A 60 11.81 -19.68 -0.45
N ALA A 61 11.15 -18.83 0.35
CA ALA A 61 11.76 -18.12 1.48
C ALA A 61 12.15 -19.08 2.61
N TRP A 62 11.34 -20.12 2.86
CA TRP A 62 11.65 -21.16 3.85
C TRP A 62 12.89 -21.97 3.47
N LEU A 63 13.02 -22.38 2.21
CA LEU A 63 14.20 -23.10 1.69
C LEU A 63 15.48 -22.28 1.81
N ALA A 64 15.37 -20.97 1.60
CA ALA A 64 16.51 -20.05 1.70
C ALA A 64 17.09 -19.98 3.11
N VAL A 65 16.23 -20.04 4.15
CA VAL A 65 16.66 -19.99 5.56
C VAL A 65 17.14 -21.35 6.07
N ASN A 66 16.53 -22.46 5.66
CA ASN A 66 16.84 -23.80 6.20
C ASN A 66 18.00 -24.53 5.51
N GLY A 67 18.79 -23.85 4.67
CA GLY A 67 20.06 -24.37 4.17
C GLY A 67 20.00 -25.26 2.93
N SER A 68 18.84 -25.36 2.27
CA SER A 68 18.69 -26.09 1.01
C SER A 68 19.16 -25.32 -0.24
N GLY A 69 19.73 -24.12 -0.08
CA GLY A 69 20.17 -23.27 -1.20
C GLY A 69 19.01 -22.73 -2.05
N ASN A 70 19.34 -21.97 -3.11
CA ASN A 70 18.37 -21.34 -4.04
C ASN A 70 17.67 -22.34 -4.99
N SER A 71 17.53 -23.60 -4.59
CA SER A 71 16.93 -24.68 -5.41
C SER A 71 15.39 -24.66 -5.43
N GLY A 72 14.76 -23.70 -4.76
CA GLY A 72 13.31 -23.52 -4.78
C GLY A 72 12.80 -22.89 -6.09
N PRO A 73 11.50 -23.03 -6.40
CA PRO A 73 10.88 -22.34 -7.52
C PRO A 73 11.09 -20.82 -7.42
N ALA A 74 11.20 -20.15 -8.57
CA ALA A 74 11.38 -18.71 -8.62
C ALA A 74 10.16 -18.02 -7.98
N PRO A 75 10.36 -17.04 -7.07
CA PRO A 75 9.26 -16.34 -6.43
C PRO A 75 8.56 -15.40 -7.42
N ASP A 76 7.23 -15.36 -7.38
CA ASP A 76 6.42 -14.45 -8.20
C ASP A 76 6.55 -12.98 -7.75
N SER A 77 6.88 -12.77 -6.47
CA SER A 77 7.10 -11.45 -5.87
C SER A 77 8.49 -11.37 -5.23
N PRO A 78 9.44 -10.66 -5.86
CA PRO A 78 10.79 -10.46 -5.31
C PRO A 78 10.77 -9.79 -3.93
N LEU A 79 9.89 -8.79 -3.76
CA LEU A 79 9.81 -8.03 -2.52
C LEU A 79 9.24 -8.85 -1.37
N LEU A 80 8.13 -9.56 -1.61
CA LEU A 80 7.54 -10.42 -0.59
C LEU A 80 8.52 -11.51 -0.20
N TYR A 81 9.18 -12.17 -1.15
CA TYR A 81 10.24 -13.14 -0.89
C TYR A 81 11.34 -12.58 0.01
N SER A 82 11.85 -11.39 -0.30
CA SER A 82 12.98 -10.79 0.42
C SER A 82 12.61 -10.45 1.87
N VAL A 83 11.43 -9.86 2.08
CA VAL A 83 10.93 -9.54 3.43
C VAL A 83 10.60 -10.82 4.19
N GLN A 84 9.98 -11.81 3.54
CA GLN A 84 9.65 -13.10 4.13
C GLN A 84 10.89 -13.84 4.62
N THR A 85 11.93 -13.89 3.79
CA THR A 85 13.21 -14.54 4.09
C THR A 85 13.86 -13.88 5.32
N LEU A 86 13.88 -12.54 5.36
CA LEU A 86 14.40 -11.78 6.50
C LEU A 86 13.61 -12.09 7.78
N LEU A 87 12.27 -12.14 7.70
CA LEU A 87 11.43 -12.44 8.85
C LEU A 87 11.59 -13.88 9.34
N PHE A 88 11.68 -14.84 8.44
CA PHE A 88 11.94 -16.24 8.80
C PHE A 88 13.32 -16.43 9.40
N TRP A 89 14.33 -15.69 8.94
CA TRP A 89 15.66 -15.70 9.55
C TRP A 89 15.65 -15.08 10.96
N LEU A 90 14.91 -13.99 11.18
CA LEU A 90 14.89 -13.28 12.46
C LEU A 90 13.98 -13.92 13.52
N LEU A 91 12.79 -14.36 13.13
CA LEU A 91 11.72 -14.81 14.03
C LEU A 91 11.44 -16.32 13.93
N GLY A 92 12.10 -17.01 13.01
CA GLY A 92 11.83 -18.40 12.65
C GLY A 92 10.73 -18.54 11.59
N PRO A 93 10.69 -19.67 10.87
CA PRO A 93 9.63 -19.94 9.91
C PRO A 93 8.30 -20.26 10.60
N GLY A 94 7.19 -19.83 10.00
CA GLY A 94 5.84 -20.22 10.44
C GLY A 94 4.71 -19.47 9.74
N ASP A 95 3.51 -20.05 9.79
CA ASP A 95 2.35 -19.59 9.01
C ASP A 95 1.91 -18.16 9.36
N ALA A 96 1.94 -17.79 10.64
CA ALA A 96 1.64 -16.41 11.03
C ALA A 96 2.69 -15.41 10.54
N ILE A 97 3.95 -15.84 10.45
CA ILE A 97 5.04 -14.97 9.99
C ILE A 97 4.95 -14.81 8.46
N ALA A 98 4.48 -15.84 7.74
CA ALA A 98 4.10 -15.78 6.33
C ALA A 98 3.11 -14.65 6.04
N ARG A 99 2.08 -14.54 6.89
CA ARG A 99 0.95 -13.63 6.68
C ARG A 99 1.10 -12.25 7.35
N VAL A 100 2.10 -12.06 8.20
CA VAL A 100 2.28 -10.82 8.98
C VAL A 100 2.44 -9.58 8.09
N VAL A 101 3.19 -9.71 6.99
CA VAL A 101 3.48 -8.58 6.10
C VAL A 101 2.21 -8.10 5.38
N PRO A 102 1.45 -8.96 4.67
CA PRO A 102 0.15 -8.58 4.10
C PRO A 102 -0.83 -8.01 5.14
N ALA A 103 -0.85 -8.56 6.35
CA ALA A 103 -1.74 -8.09 7.41
C ALA A 103 -1.40 -6.67 7.86
N LEU A 104 -0.11 -6.38 8.06
CA LEU A 104 0.36 -5.03 8.36
C LEU A 104 0.11 -4.05 7.21
N CYS A 105 0.30 -4.47 5.97
CA CYS A 105 -0.07 -3.67 4.79
C CYS A 105 -1.55 -3.32 4.81
N GLY A 106 -2.44 -4.26 5.18
CA GLY A 106 -3.86 -4.00 5.30
C GLY A 106 -4.26 -3.02 6.39
N VAL A 107 -3.59 -3.08 7.55
CA VAL A 107 -3.75 -2.05 8.58
C VAL A 107 -3.21 -0.70 8.09
N GLY A 108 -2.09 -0.72 7.37
CA GLY A 108 -1.48 0.44 6.73
C GLY A 108 -2.41 1.13 5.74
N VAL A 109 -3.18 0.37 4.94
CA VAL A 109 -4.20 0.94 4.04
C VAL A 109 -5.24 1.75 4.81
N ILE A 110 -5.73 1.23 5.95
CA ILE A 110 -6.66 1.98 6.80
C ILE A 110 -6.00 3.27 7.26
N ALA A 111 -4.76 3.20 7.77
CA ALA A 111 -3.98 4.33 8.29
C ALA A 111 -3.63 5.40 7.24
N LEU A 112 -3.50 5.02 5.96
CA LEU A 112 -3.20 5.95 4.87
C LEU A 112 -4.38 6.90 4.57
N LEU A 113 -5.62 6.47 4.83
CA LEU A 113 -6.81 7.27 4.57
C LEU A 113 -6.82 8.58 5.37
N TRP A 114 -6.14 8.64 6.52
CA TRP A 114 -5.99 9.86 7.31
C TRP A 114 -5.42 11.01 6.47
N TYR A 115 -4.44 10.72 5.62
CA TYR A 115 -3.80 11.74 4.77
C TYR A 115 -4.72 12.25 3.66
N TRP A 116 -5.83 11.57 3.38
CA TRP A 116 -6.79 11.95 2.33
C TRP A 116 -7.87 12.90 2.86
N ARG A 117 -7.86 13.21 4.16
CA ARG A 117 -8.83 14.09 4.83
C ARG A 117 -8.94 15.48 4.22
N ALA A 118 -7.83 16.03 3.72
CA ALA A 118 -7.83 17.34 3.05
C ALA A 118 -8.55 17.32 1.70
N TRP A 119 -8.61 16.15 1.04
CA TRP A 119 -9.16 15.99 -0.30
C TRP A 119 -10.60 15.46 -0.27
N LEU A 120 -10.87 14.42 0.52
CA LEU A 120 -12.20 13.82 0.64
C LEU A 120 -13.12 14.62 1.56
N GLY A 121 -12.56 15.27 2.58
CA GLY A 121 -13.31 15.79 3.73
C GLY A 121 -13.27 14.85 4.93
N GLN A 122 -13.71 15.35 6.08
CA GLN A 122 -13.49 14.70 7.38
C GLN A 122 -14.43 13.50 7.58
N ILE A 123 -15.72 13.70 7.31
CA ILE A 123 -16.76 12.67 7.46
C ILE A 123 -16.57 11.56 6.44
N THR A 124 -16.32 11.91 5.19
CA THR A 124 -16.09 10.98 4.07
C THR A 124 -14.84 10.14 4.29
N THR A 125 -13.73 10.70 4.79
CA THR A 125 -12.54 9.92 5.17
C THR A 125 -12.85 8.93 6.30
N LEU A 126 -13.62 9.33 7.31
CA LEU A 126 -13.99 8.44 8.41
C LEU A 126 -14.90 7.31 7.94
N LEU A 127 -15.87 7.60 7.07
CA LEU A 127 -16.72 6.59 6.44
C LEU A 127 -15.92 5.65 5.54
N ALA A 128 -15.00 6.17 4.73
CA ALA A 128 -14.12 5.37 3.90
C ALA A 128 -13.24 4.44 4.76
N ALA A 129 -12.69 4.94 5.87
CA ALA A 129 -11.91 4.15 6.81
C ALA A 129 -12.76 3.05 7.46
N LEU A 130 -14.00 3.36 7.84
CA LEU A 130 -14.94 2.37 8.38
C LEU A 130 -15.24 1.28 7.34
N LEU A 131 -15.55 1.65 6.10
CA LEU A 131 -15.83 0.71 5.01
C LEU A 131 -14.64 -0.21 4.76
N VAL A 132 -13.44 0.34 4.61
CA VAL A 132 -12.20 -0.45 4.40
C VAL A 132 -11.88 -1.34 5.61
N THR A 133 -12.22 -0.91 6.82
CA THR A 133 -12.00 -1.70 8.03
C THR A 133 -12.91 -2.92 8.07
N VAL A 134 -14.19 -2.76 7.70
CA VAL A 134 -15.24 -3.81 7.76
C VAL A 134 -15.30 -4.64 6.47
N ASP A 135 -14.69 -4.18 5.37
CA ASP A 135 -14.69 -4.86 4.09
C ASP A 135 -14.15 -6.31 4.21
N PRO A 136 -14.97 -7.33 3.91
CA PRO A 136 -14.59 -8.73 4.09
C PRO A 136 -13.52 -9.16 3.07
N TRP A 137 -13.53 -8.60 1.87
CA TRP A 137 -12.59 -8.93 0.80
C TRP A 137 -11.19 -8.43 1.14
N LEU A 138 -11.04 -7.15 1.49
CA LEU A 138 -9.76 -6.57 1.91
C LEU A 138 -9.24 -7.21 3.19
N THR A 139 -10.13 -7.59 4.10
CA THR A 139 -9.73 -8.33 5.31
C THR A 139 -9.20 -9.70 4.95
N ALA A 140 -9.91 -10.46 4.10
CA ALA A 140 -9.46 -11.78 3.63
C ALA A 140 -8.13 -11.69 2.86
N SER A 141 -8.01 -10.80 1.87
CA SER A 141 -6.76 -10.60 1.11
C SER A 141 -5.59 -10.18 1.98
N SER A 142 -5.81 -9.37 3.02
CA SER A 142 -4.74 -9.00 3.95
C SER A 142 -4.29 -10.12 4.89
N ARG A 143 -5.06 -11.21 5.00
CA ARG A 143 -4.72 -12.37 5.85
C ARG A 143 -4.06 -13.51 5.06
N LEU A 144 -3.98 -13.39 3.75
CA LEU A 144 -3.29 -14.36 2.89
C LEU A 144 -1.82 -13.94 2.73
N ALA A 145 -0.91 -14.92 2.74
CA ALA A 145 0.49 -14.73 2.37
C ALA A 145 0.63 -14.52 0.86
N ASP A 146 0.03 -13.44 0.37
CA ASP A 146 0.00 -13.04 -1.03
C ASP A 146 0.50 -11.60 -1.22
N SER A 147 1.06 -11.34 -2.39
CA SER A 147 1.70 -10.08 -2.73
C SER A 147 0.71 -8.99 -3.14
N ALA A 148 -0.55 -9.33 -3.41
CA ALA A 148 -1.58 -8.37 -3.84
C ALA A 148 -1.84 -7.28 -2.79
N MET A 149 -1.92 -7.64 -1.50
CA MET A 149 -2.16 -6.64 -0.44
C MET A 149 -0.98 -5.68 -0.27
N LEU A 150 0.24 -6.20 -0.46
CA LEU A 150 1.46 -5.41 -0.43
C LEU A 150 1.50 -4.44 -1.62
N ALA A 151 1.15 -4.90 -2.82
CA ALA A 151 1.04 -4.06 -4.02
C ALA A 151 -0.01 -2.94 -3.83
N LEU A 152 -1.20 -3.28 -3.32
CA LEU A 152 -2.26 -2.31 -3.01
C LEU A 152 -1.76 -1.25 -2.02
N PHE A 153 -1.13 -1.66 -0.92
CA PHE A 153 -0.61 -0.74 0.07
C PHE A 153 0.43 0.23 -0.52
N LEU A 154 1.40 -0.29 -1.29
CA LEU A 154 2.43 0.55 -1.91
C LEU A 154 1.87 1.46 -3.00
N ALA A 155 0.85 1.02 -3.74
CA ALA A 155 0.15 1.83 -4.73
C ALA A 155 -0.58 3.00 -4.06
N LEU A 156 -1.36 2.71 -3.01
CA LEU A 156 -2.03 3.74 -2.23
C LEU A 156 -1.03 4.66 -1.56
N LEU A 157 0.09 4.15 -1.01
CA LEU A 157 1.14 4.99 -0.43
C LEU A 157 1.75 5.91 -1.49
N THR A 158 1.97 5.43 -2.71
CA THR A 158 2.44 6.25 -3.83
C THR A 158 1.44 7.34 -4.18
N ILE A 159 0.14 7.00 -4.28
CA ILE A 159 -0.93 7.99 -4.50
C ILE A 159 -0.98 9.03 -3.37
N THR A 160 -0.87 8.59 -2.11
CA THR A 160 -0.86 9.49 -0.95
C THR A 160 0.32 10.46 -1.03
N GLY A 161 1.50 9.95 -1.40
CA GLY A 161 2.70 10.74 -1.56
C GLY A 161 2.55 11.76 -2.68
N LEU A 162 2.10 11.35 -3.86
CA LEU A 162 1.82 12.24 -4.99
C LEU A 162 0.80 13.34 -4.65
N LEU A 163 -0.29 13.00 -3.95
CA LEU A 163 -1.28 13.95 -3.45
C LEU A 163 -0.65 14.99 -2.52
N GLN A 164 0.16 14.54 -1.56
CA GLN A 164 0.79 15.43 -0.59
C GLN A 164 1.85 16.33 -1.23
N MET A 165 2.59 15.81 -2.21
CA MET A 165 3.52 16.61 -3.01
C MET A 165 2.77 17.66 -3.84
N ALA A 166 1.66 17.29 -4.48
CA ALA A 166 0.83 18.21 -5.26
C ALA A 166 0.22 19.32 -4.39
N ALA A 167 -0.32 18.96 -3.22
CA ALA A 167 -0.90 19.91 -2.28
C ALA A 167 0.15 20.91 -1.75
N GLN A 168 1.39 20.47 -1.51
CA GLN A 168 2.50 21.36 -1.12
C GLN A 168 2.86 22.33 -2.25
N THR A 169 3.05 21.83 -3.47
CA THR A 169 3.36 22.68 -4.63
C THR A 169 2.24 23.69 -4.93
N ALA A 170 0.98 23.32 -4.71
CA ALA A 170 -0.16 24.21 -4.90
C ALA A 170 -0.23 25.33 -3.84
N ASN A 171 0.05 25.02 -2.57
CA ASN A 171 -0.01 25.99 -1.48
C ASN A 171 1.23 26.89 -1.40
N GLN A 172 2.41 26.37 -1.74
CA GLN A 172 3.70 27.06 -1.63
C GLN A 172 4.57 26.74 -2.86
N PRO A 173 4.34 27.43 -4.00
CA PRO A 173 5.03 27.12 -5.25
C PRO A 173 6.55 27.38 -5.20
N ASP A 174 6.99 28.33 -4.37
CA ASP A 174 8.41 28.71 -4.26
C ASP A 174 9.21 27.81 -3.30
N VAL A 175 8.53 27.02 -2.47
CA VAL A 175 9.18 26.15 -1.48
C VAL A 175 9.34 24.75 -2.08
N PRO A 176 10.55 24.16 -2.06
CA PRO A 176 10.74 22.80 -2.54
C PRO A 176 9.91 21.83 -1.71
N VAL A 177 9.36 20.82 -2.39
CA VAL A 177 8.57 19.75 -1.77
C VAL A 177 9.39 19.10 -0.65
N SER A 178 8.73 18.83 0.48
CA SER A 178 9.39 18.21 1.63
C SER A 178 10.11 16.92 1.25
N ALA A 179 11.35 16.78 1.73
CA ALA A 179 12.20 15.63 1.43
C ALA A 179 11.52 14.31 1.83
N GLY A 180 10.78 14.30 2.96
CA GLY A 180 10.05 13.13 3.43
C GLY A 180 9.01 12.61 2.43
N TRP A 181 8.10 13.47 1.95
CA TRP A 181 7.09 13.02 0.99
C TRP A 181 7.69 12.65 -0.36
N ARG A 182 8.76 13.32 -0.78
CA ARG A 182 9.49 12.95 -1.99
C ARG A 182 10.12 11.56 -1.87
N THR A 183 10.83 11.28 -0.77
CA THR A 183 11.47 9.98 -0.57
C THR A 183 10.45 8.88 -0.37
N THR A 184 9.37 9.09 0.39
CA THR A 184 8.34 8.07 0.57
C THR A 184 7.68 7.69 -0.75
N THR A 185 7.37 8.66 -1.61
CA THR A 185 6.77 8.42 -2.93
C THR A 185 7.73 7.67 -3.86
N ALA A 186 9.01 8.04 -3.86
CA ALA A 186 10.03 7.36 -4.66
C ALA A 186 10.24 5.91 -4.20
N LEU A 187 10.37 5.71 -2.88
CA LEU A 187 10.52 4.40 -2.28
C LEU A 187 9.31 3.52 -2.56
N SER A 188 8.09 4.03 -2.35
CA SER A 188 6.88 3.24 -2.57
C SER A 188 6.69 2.88 -4.04
N LEU A 189 7.00 3.78 -4.98
CA LEU A 189 6.93 3.50 -6.41
C LEU A 189 7.96 2.44 -6.82
N GLY A 190 9.20 2.54 -6.33
CA GLY A 190 10.24 1.55 -6.59
C GLY A 190 9.91 0.18 -6.01
N LEU A 191 9.40 0.14 -4.78
CA LEU A 191 8.94 -1.10 -4.13
C LEU A 191 7.67 -1.66 -4.80
N LEU A 192 6.78 -0.80 -5.33
CA LEU A 192 5.59 -1.24 -6.04
C LEU A 192 5.97 -2.06 -7.27
N LEU A 193 6.94 -1.61 -8.06
CA LEU A 193 7.40 -2.31 -9.28
C LEU A 193 7.87 -3.75 -9.03
N ILE A 194 8.30 -4.05 -7.81
CA ILE A 194 8.86 -5.35 -7.42
C ILE A 194 7.92 -6.13 -6.49
N SER A 195 6.71 -5.62 -6.25
CA SER A 195 5.73 -6.22 -5.33
C SER A 195 5.03 -7.45 -5.89
N GLY A 196 5.10 -7.73 -7.19
CA GLY A 196 4.57 -8.93 -7.83
C GLY A 196 3.61 -8.61 -8.99
N PRO A 197 2.88 -9.60 -9.54
CA PRO A 197 2.09 -9.43 -10.77
C PRO A 197 1.01 -8.33 -10.68
N GLN A 198 0.37 -8.18 -9.52
CA GLN A 198 -0.65 -7.14 -9.32
C GLN A 198 -0.08 -5.71 -9.31
N ALA A 199 1.24 -5.54 -9.18
CA ALA A 199 1.89 -4.24 -9.28
C ALA A 199 1.54 -3.53 -10.59
N TRP A 200 1.52 -4.26 -11.70
CA TRP A 200 1.30 -3.72 -13.05
C TRP A 200 -0.10 -3.15 -13.21
N SER A 201 -1.12 -3.80 -12.66
CA SER A 201 -2.49 -3.26 -12.57
C SER A 201 -2.51 -1.94 -11.80
N TRP A 202 -1.85 -1.91 -10.64
CA TRP A 202 -1.80 -0.71 -9.81
C TRP A 202 -0.97 0.43 -10.42
N LEU A 203 0.07 0.13 -11.20
CA LEU A 203 0.82 1.15 -11.94
C LEU A 203 -0.04 1.87 -12.97
N VAL A 204 -0.95 1.14 -13.64
CA VAL A 204 -1.95 1.76 -14.52
C VAL A 204 -2.86 2.69 -13.72
N VAL A 205 -3.33 2.27 -12.54
CA VAL A 205 -4.16 3.11 -11.65
C VAL A 205 -3.41 4.35 -11.20
N VAL A 206 -2.15 4.22 -10.77
CA VAL A 206 -1.30 5.35 -10.37
C VAL A 206 -1.07 6.30 -11.54
N ALA A 207 -0.81 5.79 -12.75
CA ALA A 207 -0.61 6.60 -13.94
C ALA A 207 -1.89 7.35 -14.35
N LEU A 208 -3.04 6.68 -14.35
CA LEU A 208 -4.34 7.31 -14.62
C LEU A 208 -4.68 8.37 -13.56
N PHE A 209 -4.44 8.07 -12.29
CA PHE A 209 -4.63 9.03 -11.20
C PHE A 209 -3.73 10.26 -11.38
N ALA A 210 -2.45 10.06 -11.66
CA ALA A 210 -1.53 11.17 -11.92
C ALA A 210 -1.99 11.99 -13.13
N TRP A 211 -2.45 11.36 -14.19
CA TRP A 211 -2.92 12.04 -15.39
C TRP A 211 -4.23 12.83 -15.19
N LEU A 212 -5.18 12.29 -14.44
CA LEU A 212 -6.51 12.88 -14.25
C LEU A 212 -6.58 13.89 -13.10
N CYS A 213 -5.88 13.64 -12.00
CA CYS A 213 -6.07 14.38 -10.75
C CYS A 213 -4.93 15.36 -10.43
N LEU A 214 -3.76 15.23 -11.06
CA LEU A 214 -2.59 16.05 -10.72
C LEU A 214 -2.29 17.11 -11.80
N PRO A 215 -1.81 18.31 -11.41
CA PRO A 215 -1.41 19.33 -12.37
C PRO A 215 -0.23 18.86 -13.23
N ARG A 216 -0.35 18.99 -14.56
CA ARG A 216 0.71 18.56 -15.51
C ARG A 216 2.05 19.21 -15.24
N ALA A 217 2.05 20.48 -14.81
CA ALA A 217 3.27 21.21 -14.46
C ALA A 217 4.02 20.57 -13.28
N SER A 218 3.30 20.13 -12.25
CA SER A 218 3.87 19.44 -11.09
C SER A 218 4.49 18.10 -11.48
N ILE A 219 3.76 17.31 -12.28
CA ILE A 219 4.24 16.02 -12.78
C ILE A 219 5.54 16.21 -13.59
N GLN A 220 5.56 17.16 -14.53
CA GLN A 220 6.74 17.43 -15.35
C GLN A 220 7.95 17.86 -14.52
N LEU A 221 7.74 18.63 -13.45
CA LEU A 221 8.81 19.04 -12.54
C LEU A 221 9.42 17.83 -11.84
N TRP A 222 8.60 16.93 -11.30
CA TRP A 222 9.07 15.76 -10.57
C TRP A 222 9.74 14.74 -11.50
N LEU A 223 9.20 14.55 -12.71
CA LEU A 223 9.80 13.66 -13.72
C LEU A 223 11.18 14.13 -14.19
N ARG A 224 11.47 15.44 -14.12
CA ARG A 224 12.78 16.03 -14.46
C ARG A 224 13.80 15.93 -13.33
N ASP A 225 13.38 15.67 -12.10
CA ASP A 225 14.29 15.49 -10.97
C ASP A 225 15.00 14.13 -11.10
N GLY A 226 16.24 14.15 -11.60
CA GLY A 226 17.05 12.93 -11.71
C GLY A 226 17.26 12.24 -10.35
N GLY A 227 17.27 13.00 -9.25
CA GLY A 227 17.40 12.44 -7.90
C GLY A 227 16.17 11.64 -7.47
N TRP A 228 14.99 11.92 -8.03
CA TRP A 228 13.80 11.12 -7.76
C TRP A 228 13.90 9.74 -8.40
N TRP A 229 14.33 9.67 -9.66
CA TRP A 229 14.50 8.40 -10.37
C TRP A 229 15.62 7.53 -9.79
N THR A 230 16.70 8.13 -9.29
CA THR A 230 17.75 7.34 -8.60
C THR A 230 17.23 6.70 -7.32
N LEU A 231 16.35 7.37 -6.57
CA LEU A 231 15.72 6.79 -5.39
C LEU A 231 14.75 5.65 -5.74
N VAL A 232 13.92 5.84 -6.79
CA VAL A 232 13.02 4.79 -7.30
C VAL A 232 13.83 3.56 -7.73
N ALA A 233 14.87 3.77 -8.54
CA ALA A 233 15.74 2.70 -9.02
C ALA A 233 16.49 2.02 -7.87
N ALA A 234 17.04 2.78 -6.92
CA ALA A 234 17.72 2.21 -5.76
C ALA A 234 16.77 1.36 -4.91
N ALA A 235 15.54 1.82 -4.67
CA ALA A 235 14.53 1.05 -3.94
C ALA A 235 14.15 -0.24 -4.67
N ALA A 236 13.92 -0.17 -5.98
CA ALA A 236 13.59 -1.33 -6.80
C ALA A 236 14.75 -2.34 -6.82
N VAL A 237 16.00 -1.88 -7.01
CA VAL A 237 17.18 -2.76 -7.04
C VAL A 237 17.43 -3.38 -5.67
N LEU A 238 17.46 -2.60 -4.59
CA LEU A 238 17.72 -3.11 -3.24
C LEU A 238 16.61 -4.06 -2.78
N GLY A 239 15.36 -3.74 -3.08
CA GLY A 239 14.22 -4.58 -2.74
C GLY A 239 14.16 -5.86 -3.57
N ALA A 240 14.40 -5.79 -4.89
CA ALA A 240 14.39 -6.97 -5.76
C ALA A 240 15.54 -7.93 -5.44
N THR A 241 16.70 -7.38 -5.09
CA THR A 241 17.89 -8.18 -4.80
C THR A 241 17.97 -8.65 -3.35
N GLY A 242 17.00 -8.29 -2.50
CA GLY A 242 17.02 -8.63 -1.07
C GLY A 242 18.31 -8.15 -0.40
N TRP A 243 18.61 -6.85 -0.50
CA TRP A 243 19.85 -6.27 0.02
C TRP A 243 21.12 -6.79 -0.69
N LEU A 244 21.06 -6.97 -2.01
CA LEU A 244 22.11 -7.53 -2.86
C LEU A 244 22.43 -9.01 -2.61
N ALA A 245 21.69 -9.70 -1.74
CA ALA A 245 21.88 -11.12 -1.48
C ALA A 245 21.51 -12.01 -2.68
N ARG A 246 20.62 -11.53 -3.56
CA ARG A 246 20.02 -12.35 -4.63
C ARG A 246 19.85 -11.55 -5.94
N PRO A 247 20.90 -11.42 -6.77
CA PRO A 247 20.83 -10.61 -8.01
C PRO A 247 19.80 -11.12 -9.02
N GLU A 248 19.47 -12.41 -8.98
CA GLU A 248 18.44 -13.02 -9.84
C GLU A 248 17.03 -12.46 -9.60
N GLY A 249 16.77 -11.81 -8.46
CA GLY A 249 15.48 -11.16 -8.18
C GLY A 249 15.15 -10.01 -9.14
N LEU A 250 16.14 -9.45 -9.85
CA LEU A 250 15.88 -8.50 -10.94
C LEU A 250 15.16 -9.14 -12.13
N GLY A 251 15.48 -10.40 -12.44
CA GLY A 251 14.80 -11.16 -13.49
C GLY A 251 13.34 -11.45 -13.15
N ALA A 252 13.03 -11.56 -11.85
CA ALA A 252 11.67 -11.79 -11.38
C ALA A 252 10.72 -10.59 -11.61
N ILE A 253 11.24 -9.40 -11.90
CA ILE A 253 10.41 -8.27 -12.38
C ILE A 253 9.79 -8.63 -13.74
N SER A 254 10.59 -9.17 -14.65
CA SER A 254 10.11 -9.61 -15.96
C SER A 254 9.12 -10.76 -15.86
N THR A 255 9.37 -11.72 -14.96
CA THR A 255 8.42 -12.83 -14.76
C THR A 255 7.09 -12.34 -14.22
N SER A 256 7.10 -11.39 -13.26
CA SER A 256 5.87 -10.79 -12.73
C SER A 256 5.05 -10.09 -13.82
N PHE A 257 5.71 -9.45 -14.79
CA PHE A 257 5.05 -8.83 -15.94
C PHE A 257 4.44 -9.88 -16.87
N THR A 258 5.18 -10.96 -17.15
CA THR A 258 4.66 -12.08 -17.94
C THR A 258 3.45 -12.73 -17.28
N VAL A 259 3.49 -12.97 -15.96
CA VAL A 259 2.37 -13.52 -15.20
C VAL A 259 1.16 -12.58 -15.25
N TRP A 260 1.37 -11.27 -15.09
CA TRP A 260 0.29 -10.28 -15.23
C TRP A 260 -0.35 -10.29 -16.62
N LEU A 261 0.46 -10.38 -17.69
CA LEU A 261 -0.06 -10.53 -19.06
C LEU A 261 -0.85 -11.82 -19.22
N GLN A 262 -0.37 -12.94 -18.68
CA GLN A 262 -1.08 -14.22 -18.71
C GLN A 262 -2.40 -14.18 -17.95
N GLN A 263 -2.49 -13.40 -16.86
CA GLN A 263 -3.73 -13.16 -16.12
C GLN A 263 -4.74 -12.33 -16.93
N ILE A 264 -4.28 -11.45 -17.81
CA ILE A 264 -5.16 -10.70 -18.71
C ILE A 264 -5.63 -11.57 -19.87
N THR A 265 -4.71 -12.31 -20.48
CA THR A 265 -4.97 -13.11 -21.69
C THR A 265 -5.58 -14.48 -21.40
N GLY A 266 -5.59 -14.93 -20.14
CA GLY A 266 -6.04 -16.25 -19.73
C GLY A 266 -5.10 -17.40 -20.13
N SER A 267 -3.95 -17.10 -20.74
CA SER A 267 -3.08 -18.11 -21.36
C SER A 267 -2.23 -18.94 -20.40
N GLY A 268 -2.32 -18.67 -19.09
CA GLY A 268 -1.54 -19.34 -18.03
C GLY A 268 -2.36 -20.17 -17.04
N VAL A 269 -3.66 -20.38 -17.30
CA VAL A 269 -4.58 -21.11 -16.41
C VAL A 269 -4.88 -22.49 -17.00
N THR A 270 -5.19 -23.48 -16.15
CA THR A 270 -5.57 -24.84 -16.56
C THR A 270 -6.73 -24.88 -17.55
N GLU A 271 -7.62 -23.88 -17.49
CA GLU A 271 -8.63 -23.62 -18.53
C GLU A 271 -8.38 -22.23 -19.15
N PRO A 272 -7.79 -22.17 -20.36
CA PRO A 272 -7.52 -20.91 -21.02
C PRO A 272 -8.81 -20.23 -21.49
N TYR A 273 -8.97 -18.95 -21.17
CA TYR A 273 -10.04 -18.11 -21.71
C TYR A 273 -9.47 -17.12 -22.72
N THR A 274 -10.28 -16.74 -23.71
CA THR A 274 -9.90 -15.77 -24.75
C THR A 274 -10.13 -14.33 -24.28
N LEU A 275 -9.45 -13.35 -24.88
CA LEU A 275 -9.69 -11.93 -24.59
C LEU A 275 -11.14 -11.49 -24.82
N SER A 276 -11.86 -12.14 -25.75
CA SER A 276 -13.29 -11.93 -25.96
C SER A 276 -14.15 -12.23 -24.72
N TRP A 277 -13.64 -13.08 -23.83
CA TRP A 277 -14.30 -13.42 -22.57
C TRP A 277 -14.41 -12.21 -21.63
N LEU A 278 -13.46 -11.26 -21.67
CA LEU A 278 -13.56 -10.01 -20.91
C LEU A 278 -14.76 -9.16 -21.36
N GLY A 279 -14.99 -9.07 -22.67
CA GLY A 279 -16.16 -8.39 -23.22
C GLY A 279 -17.47 -9.07 -22.82
N TRP A 280 -17.48 -10.40 -22.83
CA TRP A 280 -18.62 -11.19 -22.36
C TRP A 280 -18.88 -10.99 -20.85
N ARG A 281 -17.82 -10.93 -20.04
CA ARG A 281 -17.92 -10.64 -18.61
C ARG A 281 -18.47 -9.25 -18.34
N LEU A 282 -18.00 -8.23 -19.02
CA LEU A 282 -18.53 -6.87 -18.87
C LEU A 282 -20.02 -6.80 -19.23
N LEU A 283 -20.42 -7.49 -20.31
CA LEU A 283 -21.83 -7.59 -20.71
C LEU A 283 -22.69 -8.34 -19.69
N LEU A 284 -22.17 -9.42 -19.09
CA LEU A 284 -22.91 -10.27 -18.16
C LEU A 284 -22.94 -9.74 -16.72
N GLU A 285 -21.79 -9.27 -16.23
CA GLU A 285 -21.59 -8.89 -14.83
C GLU A 285 -21.86 -7.40 -14.60
N GLU A 286 -21.58 -6.54 -15.59
CA GLU A 286 -21.72 -5.08 -15.48
C GLU A 286 -22.43 -4.44 -16.69
N PRO A 287 -23.69 -4.85 -17.00
CA PRO A 287 -24.40 -4.38 -18.20
C PRO A 287 -24.66 -2.87 -18.23
N LEU A 288 -24.51 -2.19 -17.09
CA LEU A 288 -24.75 -0.75 -16.94
C LEU A 288 -23.54 0.13 -17.30
N LEU A 289 -22.37 -0.45 -17.54
CA LEU A 289 -21.16 0.28 -17.95
C LEU A 289 -20.97 0.37 -19.47
N LEU A 290 -21.88 -0.24 -20.25
CA LEU A 290 -21.89 -0.26 -21.71
C LEU A 290 -23.06 0.58 -22.24
#